data_AF-A0A840GEU8-F1
#
_entry.id   AF-A0A840GEU8-F1
#
_cell.length_a   1.000
_cell.length_b   1.000
_cell.length_c   1.000
_cell.angle_alpha   90.00
_cell.angle_beta   90.00
_cell.angle_gamma   90.00
#
_symmetry.space_group_name_H-M   'P 1'
#
loop_
_entity.id
_entity.type
_entity.pdbx_description
1 polymer ?
#
loop_
_entity_poly.entity_id
_entity_poly.type
_entity_poly.pdbx_seq_one_letter_code
_entity_poly.pdbx_strand_id
1 'polypeptide(L)'
;MHATPILQHLKKHGQLLDSEIAAATGIPLADVRASLSDLSARGEISRCNVTRFTDGKPVESILCRVSGFSPPAAPGRKAGASTASV
;
A
#
# COMPACT_ATOMS: atom_id res chain seq x y z
N MET A 1 -6.15 -14.98 -9.53
CA MET A 1 -6.30 -13.97 -8.45
C MET A 1 -5.04 -13.97 -7.60
N HIS A 2 -4.27 -12.88 -7.59
CA HIS A 2 -2.95 -12.81 -6.93
C HIS A 2 -2.99 -12.06 -5.59
N ALA A 3 -4.12 -12.12 -4.88
CA ALA A 3 -4.37 -11.34 -3.68
C ALA A 3 -3.33 -11.58 -2.57
N THR A 4 -2.98 -12.85 -2.30
CA THR A 4 -2.03 -13.22 -1.23
C THR A 4 -0.63 -12.62 -1.43
N PRO A 5 0.06 -12.83 -2.57
CA PRO A 5 1.40 -12.27 -2.76
C PRO A 5 1.39 -10.72 -2.78
N ILE A 6 0.34 -10.10 -3.34
CA ILE A 6 0.20 -8.63 -3.35
C ILE A 6 0.04 -8.08 -1.93
N LEU A 7 -0.83 -8.70 -1.12
CA LEU A 7 -1.06 -8.26 0.26
C LEU A 7 0.18 -8.46 1.14
N GLN A 8 0.91 -9.57 0.97
CA GLN A 8 2.17 -9.81 1.67
C GLN A 8 3.21 -8.74 1.31
N HIS A 9 3.32 -8.38 0.03
CA HIS A 9 4.21 -7.33 -0.42
C HIS A 9 3.83 -5.96 0.19
N LEU A 10 2.54 -5.60 0.17
CA LEU A 10 2.04 -4.38 0.80
C LEU A 10 2.33 -4.33 2.31
N LYS A 11 2.16 -5.43 3.04
CA LYS A 11 2.47 -5.49 4.48
C LYS A 11 3.95 -5.21 4.79
N LYS A 12 4.86 -5.58 3.88
CA LYS A 12 6.30 -5.36 4.04
C LYS A 12 6.71 -3.90 3.78
N HIS A 13 6.07 -3.25 2.82
CA HIS A 13 6.48 -1.92 2.32
C HIS A 13 5.56 -0.78 2.79
N GLY A 14 4.39 -1.09 3.34
CA GLY A 14 3.42 -0.13 3.89
C GLY A 14 2.51 0.47 2.81
N GLN A 15 3.09 1.28 1.91
CA GLN A 15 2.37 1.96 0.85
C GLN A 15 3.14 1.90 -0.48
N LEU A 16 2.47 1.50 -1.56
CA LEU A 16 3.05 1.33 -2.89
C LEU A 16 2.05 1.68 -4.00
N LEU A 17 2.58 2.05 -5.17
CA LEU A 17 1.82 2.18 -6.41
C LEU A 17 1.54 0.81 -7.03
N ASP A 18 0.45 0.71 -7.79
CA ASP A 18 0.11 -0.47 -8.58
C ASP A 18 1.22 -0.88 -9.56
N SER A 19 1.91 0.09 -10.16
CA SER A 19 3.07 -0.15 -11.03
C SER A 19 4.28 -0.71 -10.27
N GLU A 20 4.55 -0.24 -9.06
CA GLU A 20 5.63 -0.74 -8.20
C GLU A 20 5.35 -2.17 -7.74
N ILE A 21 4.09 -2.46 -7.37
CA ILE A 21 3.64 -3.81 -7.02
C ILE A 21 3.80 -4.74 -8.22
N ALA A 22 3.38 -4.33 -9.42
CA ALA A 22 3.52 -5.12 -10.64
C ALA A 22 4.99 -5.43 -10.94
N ALA A 23 5.87 -4.42 -10.88
CA ALA A 23 7.30 -4.60 -11.10
C ALA A 23 7.94 -5.53 -10.06
N ALA A 24 7.60 -5.38 -8.77
CA ALA A 24 8.21 -6.16 -7.70
C ALA A 24 7.71 -7.62 -7.63
N THR A 25 6.46 -7.86 -8.02
CA THR A 25 5.85 -9.21 -7.99
C THR A 25 5.95 -9.96 -9.31
N GLY A 26 6.27 -9.28 -10.41
CA GLY A 26 6.26 -9.84 -11.76
C GLY A 26 4.84 -10.13 -12.29
N ILE A 27 3.80 -9.65 -11.60
CA ILE A 27 2.40 -9.84 -11.99
C ILE A 27 2.01 -8.74 -12.99
N PRO A 28 1.30 -9.05 -14.09
CA PRO A 28 0.81 -8.04 -15.02
C PRO A 28 -0.03 -6.97 -14.31
N LEU A 29 0.13 -5.70 -14.72
CA LEU A 29 -0.54 -4.56 -14.08
C LEU A 29 -2.08 -4.71 -14.02
N ALA A 30 -2.69 -5.27 -15.06
CA ALA A 30 -4.13 -5.52 -15.09
C ALA A 30 -4.57 -6.50 -13.98
N ASP A 31 -3.81 -7.57 -13.77
CA ASP A 31 -4.09 -8.59 -12.76
C ASP A 31 -3.83 -8.07 -11.34
N VAL A 32 -2.82 -7.20 -11.19
CA VAL A 32 -2.60 -6.44 -9.95
C VAL A 32 -3.81 -5.58 -9.65
N ARG A 33 -4.28 -4.77 -10.61
CA ARG A 33 -5.46 -3.90 -10.43
C ARG A 33 -6.73 -4.68 -10.08
N ALA A 34 -6.96 -5.82 -10.74
CA ALA A 34 -8.08 -6.70 -10.42
C ALA A 34 -7.98 -7.22 -8.97
N SER A 35 -6.80 -7.70 -8.56
CA SER A 35 -6.56 -8.21 -7.20
C SER A 35 -6.67 -7.11 -6.13
N LEU A 36 -6.23 -5.89 -6.43
CA LEU A 36 -6.36 -4.73 -5.54
C LEU A 36 -7.82 -4.31 -5.35
N SER A 37 -8.63 -4.37 -6.41
CA SER A 37 -10.07 -4.09 -6.31
C SER A 37 -10.77 -5.08 -5.37
N ASP A 38 -10.43 -6.36 -5.51
CA ASP A 38 -10.95 -7.45 -4.67
C ASP A 38 -10.48 -7.33 -3.20
N LEU A 39 -9.19 -7.07 -2.95
CA LEU A 39 -8.66 -6.77 -1.61
C LEU A 39 -9.33 -5.55 -0.95
N SER A 40 -9.59 -4.50 -1.74
CA SER A 40 -10.27 -3.28 -1.28
C SER A 40 -11.74 -3.55 -0.94
N ALA A 41 -12.43 -4.37 -1.73
CA ALA A 41 -13.82 -4.77 -1.46
C ALA A 41 -13.95 -5.57 -0.16
N ARG A 42 -12.92 -6.36 0.19
CA ARG A 42 -12.83 -7.06 1.49
C ARG A 42 -12.37 -6.18 2.66
N GLY A 43 -12.00 -4.92 2.41
CA GLY A 43 -11.52 -3.99 3.44
C GLY A 43 -10.09 -4.24 3.92
N GLU A 44 -9.34 -5.14 3.28
CA GLU A 44 -7.96 -5.48 3.68
C GLU A 44 -6.96 -4.38 3.34
N ILE A 45 -7.26 -3.59 2.30
CA ILE A 45 -6.45 -2.46 1.86
C ILE A 45 -7.31 -1.22 1.65
N SER A 46 -6.68 -0.06 1.73
CA SER A 46 -7.21 1.21 1.21
C SER A 46 -6.49 1.53 -0.10
N ARG A 47 -7.25 2.01 -1.10
CA ARG A 47 -6.73 2.41 -2.41
C ARG A 47 -7.23 3.80 -2.79
N CYS A 48 -6.36 4.60 -3.41
CA CYS A 48 -6.68 5.92 -3.94
C CYS A 48 -6.19 6.02 -5.38
N ASN A 49 -7.02 6.56 -6.27
CA ASN A 49 -6.54 6.96 -7.59
C ASN A 49 -5.74 8.25 -7.41
N VAL A 50 -4.54 8.31 -8.01
CA VAL A 50 -3.67 9.47 -7.92
C VAL A 50 -3.13 9.83 -9.30
N THR A 51 -3.15 11.12 -9.60
CA THR A 51 -2.50 11.71 -10.78
C THR A 51 -1.12 12.17 -10.38
N ARG A 52 -0.08 11.56 -10.94
CA ARG A 52 1.32 11.96 -10.74
C ARG A 52 1.84 12.63 -11.99
N PHE A 53 2.49 13.78 -11.84
CA PHE A 53 3.18 14.42 -12.97
C PHE A 53 4.61 13.90 -13.05
N THR A 54 4.93 13.20 -14.13
CA THR A 54 6.29 12.73 -14.44
C THR A 54 6.72 13.44 -15.71
N ASP A 55 7.81 14.21 -15.65
CA ASP A 55 8.30 15.06 -16.75
C ASP A 55 7.23 16.00 -17.32
N GLY A 56 6.42 16.59 -16.43
CA GLY A 56 5.32 17.48 -16.79
C GLY A 56 4.09 16.80 -17.41
N LYS A 57 4.09 15.49 -17.59
CA LYS A 57 2.96 14.72 -18.11
C LYS A 57 2.17 14.05 -16.98
N PRO A 58 0.83 14.14 -16.97
CA PRO A 58 0.01 13.46 -15.98
C PRO A 58 0.03 11.94 -16.22
N VAL A 59 0.18 11.18 -15.14
CA VAL A 59 0.16 9.72 -15.12
C VAL A 59 -0.81 9.28 -14.03
N GLU A 60 -1.87 8.58 -14.44
CA GLU A 60 -2.85 7.98 -13.53
C GLU A 60 -2.32 6.68 -12.93
N SER A 61 -2.39 6.55 -11.62
CA SER A 61 -1.93 5.37 -10.88
C SER A 61 -2.80 5.11 -9.66
N ILE A 62 -2.67 3.92 -9.07
CA ILE A 62 -3.41 3.55 -7.86
C ILE A 62 -2.41 3.41 -6.71
N LEU A 63 -2.54 4.28 -5.72
CA LEU A 63 -1.77 4.20 -4.48
C LEU A 63 -2.49 3.30 -3.48
N CYS A 64 -1.81 2.28 -2.97
CA CYS A 64 -2.38 1.26 -2.11
C CYS A 64 -1.63 1.17 -0.78
N ARG A 65 -2.36 0.97 0.31
CA ARG A 65 -1.81 0.66 1.63
C ARG A 65 -2.67 -0.34 2.38
N VAL A 66 -2.06 -1.08 3.32
CA VAL A 66 -2.81 -2.02 4.18
C VAL A 66 -3.73 -1.25 5.13
N SER A 67 -4.97 -1.71 5.27
CA SER A 67 -5.92 -1.13 6.22
C SER A 67 -5.42 -1.30 7.66
N GLY A 68 -5.51 -0.25 8.46
CA GLY A 68 -5.02 -0.27 9.85
C GLY A 68 -3.49 -0.28 10.02
N PHE A 69 -2.71 -0.18 8.93
CA PHE A 69 -1.27 -0.06 9.03
C PHE A 69 -0.87 1.26 9.69
N SER A 70 -0.19 1.15 10.84
CA SER A 70 0.44 2.26 11.54
C SER A 70 1.95 2.16 11.31
N PRO A 71 2.60 3.16 10.70
CA PRO A 71 4.04 3.11 10.49
C PRO A 71 4.77 3.01 11.84
N PRO A 72 5.94 2.35 11.88
CA PRO A 72 6.75 2.29 13.09
C PRO A 72 7.08 3.71 13.57
N ALA A 73 7.23 3.87 14.89
CA ALA A 73 7.62 5.15 15.46
C ALA A 73 8.94 5.62 14.85
N ALA A 74 8.99 6.90 14.44
CA ALA A 74 10.19 7.47 13.84
C ALA A 74 11.39 7.33 14.78
N PRO A 75 12.58 6.96 14.27
CA PRO A 75 13.81 6.92 15.06
C PRO A 75 14.05 8.27 15.76
N GLY A 76 14.34 8.25 17.06
CA GLY A 76 14.55 9.47 17.85
C GLY A 76 13.28 10.09 18.45
N ARG A 77 12.08 9.52 18.20
CA ARG A 77 10.89 9.87 18.97
C ARG A 77 11.11 9.45 20.42
N LYS A 78 11.17 10.41 21.35
CA LYS A 78 11.18 10.12 22.80
C LYS A 78 10.01 9.18 23.11
N ALA A 79 10.26 8.13 23.91
CA ALA A 79 9.18 7.31 24.42
C ALA A 79 8.14 8.24 25.05
N GLY A 80 6.89 8.19 24.57
CA GLY A 80 5.79 8.82 25.28
C GLY A 80 5.78 8.22 26.68
N ALA A 81 5.55 9.04 27.71
CA ALA A 81 5.45 8.56 29.08
C ALA A 81 4.55 7.31 29.08
N SER A 82 5.12 6.16 29.46
CA SER A 82 4.36 4.94 29.64
C SER A 82 3.38 5.20 30.78
N THR A 83 2.16 5.63 30.47
CA THR A 83 1.05 5.39 31.39
C THR A 83 0.81 3.89 31.34
N ALA A 84 1.39 3.18 32.30
CA ALA A 84 0.90 1.87 32.67
C ALA A 84 -0.59 2.04 32.95
N SER A 85 -1.43 1.55 32.06
CA SER A 85 -2.84 1.41 32.33
C SER A 85 -2.99 0.23 33.30
N VAL A 86 -3.58 0.55 34.44
CA VAL A 86 -4.09 -0.33 35.50
C VAL A 86 -4.85 -1.53 34.96
#